data_AF-A0A150RX95-F1
#
_entry.id   AF-A0A150RX95-F1
#
_cell.length_a   1.000
_cell.length_b   1.000
_cell.length_c   1.000
_cell.angle_alpha   90.00
_cell.angle_beta   90.00
_cell.angle_gamma   90.00
#
_symmetry.space_group_name_H-M   'P 1'
#
loop_
_entity.id
_entity.type
_entity.pdbx_description
1 polymer ?
#
loop_
_entity_poly.entity_id
_entity_poly.type
_entity_poly.pdbx_seq_one_letter_code
_entity_poly.pdbx_strand_id
1 'polypeptide(L)'
;MPLNVARGAPLARRAIAALSLGAQALLSLPACDSRDATTAAKAPTPAERAPAAITLLYTTDEHGWLLPTVEQGRVLGGAAEVLGLWLSREGHCAGPAPGAPPQLPPPPACQDPSTLALSGGDNWTGPAISSYFTGAPMADAMARMGYAASAFGNHEFDFGRDAFLQNRTRSRATYLAANLRVKDPSLSAFALPSFAVFERRGLRLGVVGLATARTREAATASRFEGIDFQEEEAALSRAIPEAWRAEPDALVLLAHECQDVLEPLLAPHPEWRLSFVGAGHCHRRAELHVGGVPLVNPGWRLRSYARVSLEIDPRRPLQQRVVSASTEVVDVSHPEGAPAVPPDEALARASAGWQRELDAALGEQIGYSSDGMERDSLEIQRWIAGAWRDQLGVDIAILNKDGIRQAVPRGPITRATVFSVLPFDNKLVICSLRGSDILETLRHSDAVLVGVSPSADGRHVLLDGTPLDEGRRYTVATIDFLYFGGDGFRFQAQDPSPKWTGLDWRAPVIAWTKALGTSASAPLDARFR
;
A
#
# COMPACT_ATOMS: atom_id res chain seq x y z
N MET A 1 -42.91 -14.49 -12.69
CA MET A 1 -42.42 -15.21 -13.88
C MET A 1 -40.91 -15.16 -13.86
N PRO A 2 -40.20 -16.26 -13.55
CA PRO A 2 -38.73 -16.26 -13.49
C PRO A 2 -38.16 -16.49 -14.89
N LEU A 3 -37.21 -15.65 -15.29
CA LEU A 3 -36.48 -15.78 -16.56
C LEU A 3 -35.22 -16.63 -16.35
N ASN A 4 -35.11 -17.60 -17.24
CA ASN A 4 -34.13 -18.68 -17.29
C ASN A 4 -32.69 -18.20 -17.43
N VAL A 5 -31.81 -18.86 -16.68
CA VAL A 5 -30.36 -18.88 -16.84
C VAL A 5 -29.99 -19.72 -18.07
N ALA A 6 -29.34 -19.12 -19.05
CA ALA A 6 -28.76 -19.84 -20.19
C ALA A 6 -27.32 -20.28 -19.87
N ARG A 7 -27.11 -21.60 -19.83
CA ARG A 7 -25.81 -22.27 -19.86
C ARG A 7 -25.37 -22.53 -21.31
N GLY A 8 -24.07 -22.42 -21.57
CA GLY A 8 -23.37 -22.93 -22.78
C GLY A 8 -22.09 -22.10 -23.00
N ALA A 9 -20.89 -22.63 -23.23
CA ALA A 9 -20.46 -23.93 -23.74
C ALA A 9 -19.03 -24.28 -23.23
N PRO A 10 -18.58 -25.55 -23.33
CA PRO A 10 -17.30 -26.01 -22.79
C PRO A 10 -16.13 -25.81 -23.75
N LEU A 11 -14.96 -25.45 -23.20
CA LEU A 11 -13.68 -25.38 -23.91
C LEU A 11 -13.17 -26.79 -24.26
N ALA A 12 -12.88 -26.99 -25.55
CA ALA A 12 -12.33 -28.22 -26.10
C ALA A 12 -10.88 -28.46 -25.61
N ARG A 13 -10.67 -29.59 -24.92
CA ARG A 13 -9.33 -30.15 -24.67
C ARG A 13 -8.75 -30.71 -25.97
N ARG A 14 -7.67 -30.11 -26.48
CA ARG A 14 -6.84 -30.74 -27.51
C ARG A 14 -5.86 -31.70 -26.83
N ALA A 15 -6.07 -33.00 -27.06
CA ALA A 15 -5.09 -34.04 -26.80
C ALA A 15 -3.98 -33.95 -27.85
N ILE A 16 -2.72 -33.94 -27.40
CA ILE A 16 -1.55 -34.11 -28.26
C ILE A 16 -1.18 -35.58 -28.21
N ALA A 17 -1.33 -36.25 -29.36
CA ALA A 17 -0.99 -37.65 -29.56
C ALA A 17 0.53 -37.81 -29.61
N ALA A 18 1.03 -38.83 -28.91
CA ALA A 18 2.38 -39.35 -29.03
C ALA A 18 2.54 -40.04 -30.39
N LEU A 19 3.58 -39.67 -31.13
CA LEU A 19 4.08 -40.44 -32.28
C LEU A 19 5.54 -40.81 -32.03
N SER A 20 5.71 -42.09 -31.74
CA SER A 20 6.97 -42.81 -31.77
C SER A 20 7.34 -43.14 -33.21
N LEU A 21 8.50 -42.68 -33.66
CA LEU A 21 9.22 -43.31 -34.78
C LEU A 21 10.71 -43.29 -34.46
N GLY A 22 11.27 -44.48 -34.32
CA GLY A 22 12.69 -44.71 -34.21
C GLY A 22 13.38 -44.57 -35.56
N ALA A 23 14.60 -44.06 -35.53
CA ALA A 23 15.62 -44.32 -36.52
C ALA A 23 16.97 -44.33 -35.80
N GLN A 24 17.58 -45.51 -35.78
CA GLN A 24 18.97 -45.70 -35.35
C GLN A 24 19.90 -45.09 -36.41
N ALA A 25 20.76 -44.17 -35.99
CA ALA A 25 21.93 -43.79 -36.76
C ALA A 25 23.14 -43.79 -35.82
N LEU A 26 23.98 -44.81 -35.98
CA LEU A 26 25.30 -44.92 -35.37
C LEU A 26 26.21 -43.83 -35.96
N LEU A 27 26.52 -42.81 -35.15
CA LEU A 27 27.59 -41.86 -35.40
C LEU A 27 28.63 -42.03 -34.30
N SER A 28 29.77 -42.60 -34.67
CA SER A 28 30.99 -42.71 -33.88
C SER A 28 31.54 -41.32 -33.58
N LEU A 29 31.52 -40.92 -32.30
CA LEU A 29 32.23 -39.76 -31.80
C LEU A 29 33.70 -40.14 -31.50
N PRO A 30 34.69 -39.30 -31.86
CA PRO A 30 36.05 -39.49 -31.40
C PRO A 30 36.12 -39.17 -29.91
N ALA A 31 36.92 -39.94 -29.17
CA ALA A 31 37.24 -39.67 -27.78
C ALA A 31 37.92 -38.30 -27.67
N CYS A 32 37.25 -37.36 -27.00
CA CYS A 32 37.88 -36.12 -26.53
C CYS A 32 38.19 -36.26 -25.04
N ASP A 33 39.44 -35.95 -24.74
CA ASP A 33 40.09 -35.92 -23.44
C ASP A 33 39.22 -35.30 -22.33
N SER A 34 39.12 -36.03 -21.22
CA SER A 34 38.62 -35.51 -19.95
C SER A 34 39.67 -34.62 -19.29
N ARG A 35 39.81 -33.39 -19.79
CA ARG A 35 40.52 -32.30 -19.10
C ARG A 35 39.83 -30.98 -19.39
N ASP A 36 38.78 -30.70 -18.62
CA ASP A 36 38.41 -29.35 -18.19
C ASP A 36 37.33 -29.47 -17.12
N ALA A 37 37.77 -29.89 -15.93
CA ALA A 37 37.04 -29.58 -14.72
C ALA A 37 37.22 -28.08 -14.48
N THR A 38 36.28 -27.27 -14.96
CA THR A 38 36.16 -25.87 -14.53
C THR A 38 35.98 -25.88 -13.01
N THR A 39 37.07 -25.60 -12.29
CA THR A 39 37.05 -25.32 -10.86
C THR A 39 36.13 -24.13 -10.65
N ALA A 40 34.94 -24.36 -10.09
CA ALA A 40 34.12 -23.27 -9.56
C ALA A 40 35.00 -22.49 -8.57
N ALA A 41 35.30 -21.24 -8.89
CA ALA A 41 36.12 -20.40 -8.03
C ALA A 41 35.48 -20.36 -6.64
N LYS A 42 36.27 -20.71 -5.61
CA LYS A 42 35.82 -20.68 -4.22
C LYS A 42 35.42 -19.23 -3.90
N ALA A 43 34.21 -19.02 -3.40
CA ALA A 43 33.76 -17.70 -3.00
C ALA A 43 34.74 -17.10 -1.98
N PRO A 44 35.14 -15.82 -2.12
CA PRO A 44 36.14 -15.21 -1.26
C PRO A 44 35.68 -15.25 0.20
N THR A 45 36.62 -15.59 1.07
CA THR A 45 36.41 -15.57 2.53
C THR A 45 36.17 -14.13 3.00
N PRO A 46 35.49 -13.90 4.15
CA PRO A 46 35.26 -12.54 4.66
C PRO A 46 36.52 -11.68 4.81
N ALA A 47 37.68 -12.32 5.06
CA ALA A 47 38.98 -11.64 5.17
C ALA A 47 39.54 -11.17 3.82
N GLU A 48 39.07 -11.72 2.70
CA GLU A 48 39.48 -11.39 1.33
C GLU A 48 38.55 -10.36 0.67
N ARG A 49 37.42 -10.02 1.31
CA ARG A 49 36.46 -9.03 0.79
C ARG A 49 36.87 -7.61 1.19
N ALA A 50 36.87 -6.70 0.22
CA ALA A 50 37.17 -5.29 0.47
C ALA A 50 35.99 -4.61 1.19
N PRO A 51 36.24 -3.57 2.02
CA PRO A 51 35.18 -2.69 2.47
C PRO A 51 34.41 -2.09 1.30
N ALA A 52 33.10 -1.95 1.44
CA ALA A 52 32.26 -1.39 0.40
C ALA A 52 31.07 -0.63 0.97
N ALA A 53 30.66 0.40 0.23
CA ALA A 53 29.43 1.15 0.47
C ALA A 53 28.24 0.44 -0.19
N ILE A 54 27.15 0.24 0.55
CA ILE A 54 25.84 -0.16 -0.01
C ILE A 54 24.83 0.95 0.24
N THR A 55 24.04 1.28 -0.78
CA THR A 55 22.99 2.30 -0.67
C THR A 55 21.60 1.66 -0.61
N LEU A 56 20.87 1.87 0.48
CA LEU A 56 19.46 1.51 0.56
C LEU A 56 18.61 2.66 0.01
N LEU A 57 17.60 2.32 -0.79
CA LEU A 57 16.63 3.25 -1.35
C LEU A 57 15.28 2.90 -0.72
N TYR A 58 14.87 3.67 0.28
CA TYR A 58 13.71 3.34 1.09
C TYR A 58 12.54 4.29 0.81
N THR A 59 11.38 3.72 0.51
CA THR A 59 10.07 4.41 0.44
C THR A 59 9.09 3.74 1.38
N THR A 60 7.93 4.34 1.60
CA THR A 60 6.82 3.78 2.38
C THR A 60 5.53 4.45 1.94
N ASP A 61 4.39 3.82 2.24
CA ASP A 61 3.07 4.42 2.06
C ASP A 61 2.89 4.90 0.61
N GLU A 62 3.28 4.05 -0.34
CA GLU A 62 3.25 4.41 -1.75
C GLU A 62 1.81 4.54 -2.25
N HIS A 63 0.86 3.82 -1.65
CA HIS A 63 -0.58 3.99 -1.81
C HIS A 63 -1.08 4.05 -3.26
N GLY A 64 -0.39 3.40 -4.19
CA GLY A 64 -0.76 3.42 -5.60
C GLY A 64 -0.54 4.76 -6.31
N TRP A 65 0.32 5.63 -5.78
CA TRP A 65 0.70 6.90 -6.40
C TRP A 65 1.71 6.69 -7.53
N LEU A 66 1.25 6.08 -8.63
CA LEU A 66 2.08 5.81 -9.80
C LEU A 66 2.48 7.08 -10.56
N LEU A 67 1.54 8.01 -10.71
CA LEU A 67 1.69 9.22 -11.53
C LEU A 67 2.06 10.41 -10.65
N PRO A 68 2.86 11.35 -11.16
CA PRO A 68 3.05 12.64 -10.50
C PRO A 68 1.72 13.40 -10.45
N THR A 69 1.51 14.19 -9.39
CA THR A 69 0.44 15.18 -9.35
C THR A 69 0.97 16.60 -9.38
N VAL A 70 0.16 17.53 -9.89
CA VAL A 70 0.47 18.96 -9.85
C VAL A 70 -0.42 19.63 -8.82
N GLU A 71 0.19 20.15 -7.76
CA GLU A 71 -0.49 20.83 -6.66
C GLU A 71 0.23 22.17 -6.41
N GLN A 72 -0.50 23.27 -6.49
CA GLN A 72 0.01 24.62 -6.17
C GLN A 72 1.33 24.98 -6.89
N GLY A 73 1.44 24.65 -8.18
CA GLY A 73 2.64 24.93 -8.99
C GLY A 73 3.84 24.03 -8.67
N ARG A 74 3.60 22.88 -8.05
CA ARG A 74 4.62 21.86 -7.78
C ARG A 74 4.21 20.53 -8.40
N VAL A 75 5.18 19.85 -9.03
CA VAL A 75 5.07 18.45 -9.41
C VAL A 75 5.46 17.60 -8.21
N LEU A 76 4.60 16.66 -7.83
CA LEU A 76 4.74 15.87 -6.61
C LEU A 76 4.83 14.37 -6.95
N GLY A 77 5.94 13.77 -6.54
CA GLY A 77 6.18 12.32 -6.62
C GLY A 77 6.10 11.72 -8.02
N GLY A 78 5.68 10.46 -8.08
CA GLY A 78 5.58 9.67 -9.31
C GLY A 78 6.64 8.56 -9.40
N ALA A 79 6.20 7.35 -9.75
CA ALA A 79 7.04 6.16 -9.74
C ALA A 79 8.14 6.20 -10.83
N ALA A 80 7.82 6.78 -11.99
CA ALA A 80 8.78 6.91 -13.08
C ALA A 80 9.86 7.96 -12.74
N GLU A 81 9.48 9.03 -12.04
CA GLU A 81 10.33 10.11 -11.57
C GLU A 81 11.31 9.61 -10.50
N VAL A 82 10.80 8.83 -9.52
CA VAL A 82 11.64 8.16 -8.51
C VAL A 82 12.65 7.24 -9.18
N LEU A 83 12.21 6.40 -10.12
CA LEU A 83 13.11 5.48 -10.81
C LEU A 83 14.15 6.23 -11.65
N GLY A 84 13.77 7.30 -12.34
CA GLY A 84 14.69 8.16 -13.06
C GLY A 84 15.80 8.73 -12.17
N LEU A 85 15.43 9.20 -10.97
CA LEU A 85 16.38 9.62 -9.94
C LEU A 85 17.28 8.49 -9.47
N TRP A 86 16.72 7.33 -9.14
CA TRP A 86 17.49 6.17 -8.69
C TRP A 86 18.51 5.73 -9.75
N LEU A 87 18.13 5.69 -11.03
CA LEU A 87 19.03 5.31 -12.12
C LEU A 87 20.14 6.34 -12.33
N SER A 88 19.80 7.62 -12.39
CA SER A 88 20.74 8.69 -12.77
C SER A 88 21.64 9.16 -11.62
N ARG A 89 21.10 9.25 -10.40
CA ARG A 89 21.80 9.77 -9.22
C ARG A 89 22.43 8.66 -8.40
N GLU A 90 21.72 7.56 -8.19
CA GLU A 90 22.13 6.50 -7.25
C GLU A 90 22.81 5.31 -7.93
N GLY A 91 22.85 5.30 -9.27
CA GLY A 91 23.34 4.16 -10.05
C GLY A 91 22.52 2.91 -9.77
N HIS A 92 21.22 3.07 -9.52
CA HIS A 92 20.35 1.96 -9.18
C HIS A 92 20.33 0.91 -10.28
N CYS A 93 20.39 -0.32 -9.83
CA CYS A 93 20.37 -1.48 -10.69
C CYS A 93 19.70 -2.59 -9.91
N ALA A 94 18.57 -3.06 -10.43
CA ALA A 94 17.87 -4.19 -9.86
C ALA A 94 18.81 -5.41 -9.91
N GLY A 95 19.14 -5.95 -8.74
CA GLY A 95 19.84 -7.23 -8.65
C GLY A 95 18.99 -8.37 -9.22
N PRO A 96 19.55 -9.58 -9.40
CA PRO A 96 18.80 -10.72 -9.92
C PRO A 96 17.57 -10.99 -9.06
N ALA A 97 16.38 -10.95 -9.67
CA ALA A 97 15.13 -11.31 -9.02
C ALA A 97 14.83 -12.80 -9.30
N PRO A 98 14.49 -13.62 -8.29
CA PRO A 98 14.04 -14.99 -8.54
C PRO A 98 12.65 -14.99 -9.22
N GLY A 99 12.38 -15.98 -10.08
CA GLY A 99 11.05 -16.21 -10.66
C GLY A 99 10.85 -15.80 -12.13
N ALA A 100 9.63 -15.99 -12.63
CA ALA A 100 9.21 -15.71 -14.01
C ALA A 100 9.46 -14.24 -14.43
N PRO A 101 9.65 -13.93 -15.72
CA PRO A 101 9.85 -12.55 -16.17
C PRO A 101 8.62 -11.69 -15.80
N PRO A 102 8.83 -10.45 -15.29
CA PRO A 102 7.71 -9.58 -14.95
C PRO A 102 7.04 -9.07 -16.24
N GLN A 103 5.81 -8.57 -16.11
CA GLN A 103 5.11 -7.93 -17.24
C GLN A 103 5.89 -6.72 -17.78
N LEU A 104 6.50 -5.95 -16.86
CA LEU A 104 7.44 -4.89 -17.19
C LEU A 104 8.84 -5.31 -16.70
N PRO A 105 9.81 -5.59 -17.59
CA PRO A 105 11.14 -6.03 -17.17
C PRO A 105 11.81 -4.94 -16.31
N PRO A 106 12.58 -5.30 -15.27
CA PRO A 106 13.35 -4.32 -14.50
C PRO A 106 14.38 -3.61 -15.38
N PRO A 107 14.98 -2.49 -14.93
CA PRO A 107 16.16 -1.90 -15.54
C PRO A 107 17.24 -2.95 -15.77
N PRO A 108 18.16 -2.73 -16.73
CA PRO A 108 19.21 -3.69 -17.04
C PRO A 108 19.90 -4.22 -15.78
N ALA A 109 19.88 -5.54 -15.60
CA ALA A 109 20.57 -6.17 -14.50
C ALA A 109 22.08 -5.98 -14.66
N CYS A 110 22.76 -5.68 -13.56
CA CYS A 110 24.21 -5.52 -13.48
C CYS A 110 24.80 -6.64 -12.61
N GLN A 111 26.06 -6.99 -12.89
CA GLN A 111 26.72 -8.11 -12.24
C GLN A 111 26.98 -7.87 -10.75
N ASP A 112 27.13 -6.62 -10.32
CA ASP A 112 27.46 -6.27 -8.95
C ASP A 112 26.67 -5.03 -8.44
N PRO A 113 25.38 -5.19 -8.09
CA PRO A 113 24.54 -4.07 -7.67
C PRO A 113 25.02 -3.47 -6.35
N SER A 114 25.08 -2.14 -6.29
CA SER A 114 25.43 -1.36 -5.10
C SER A 114 24.23 -0.84 -4.31
N THR A 115 23.02 -1.04 -4.82
CA THR A 115 21.79 -0.47 -4.27
C THR A 115 20.77 -1.54 -3.89
N LEU A 116 19.94 -1.28 -2.88
CA LEU A 116 18.83 -2.16 -2.47
C LEU A 116 17.57 -1.31 -2.25
N ALA A 117 16.57 -1.46 -3.13
CA ALA A 117 15.28 -0.78 -2.99
C ALA A 117 14.36 -1.53 -2.04
N LEU A 118 13.79 -0.82 -1.07
CA LEU A 118 13.01 -1.36 0.06
C LEU A 118 11.77 -0.50 0.27
N SER A 119 10.66 -1.13 0.67
CA SER A 119 9.40 -0.44 0.97
C SER A 119 8.94 -0.70 2.41
N GLY A 120 8.38 0.32 3.05
CA GLY A 120 7.75 0.25 4.36
C GLY A 120 6.34 -0.34 4.37
N GLY A 121 5.76 -0.73 3.24
CA GLY A 121 4.39 -1.28 3.16
C GLY A 121 3.33 -0.24 2.72
N ASP A 122 2.06 -0.64 2.70
CA ASP A 122 0.92 0.11 2.18
C ASP A 122 1.09 0.52 0.70
N ASN A 123 1.31 -0.47 -0.16
CA ASN A 123 1.82 -0.19 -1.48
C ASN A 123 0.75 0.33 -2.47
N TRP A 124 -0.49 -0.18 -2.44
CA TRP A 124 -1.39 -0.10 -3.62
C TRP A 124 -2.69 0.68 -3.46
N THR A 125 -3.19 0.97 -2.26
CA THR A 125 -4.54 1.56 -2.11
C THR A 125 -4.52 3.08 -2.07
N GLY A 126 -5.17 3.73 -3.04
CA GLY A 126 -5.26 5.19 -3.10
C GLY A 126 -5.85 5.68 -4.43
N PRO A 127 -5.08 6.31 -5.33
CA PRO A 127 -5.56 6.74 -6.65
C PRO A 127 -6.28 5.66 -7.44
N ALA A 128 -7.31 6.07 -8.17
CA ALA A 128 -8.12 5.17 -8.99
C ALA A 128 -7.29 4.33 -9.97
N ILE A 129 -6.18 4.89 -10.51
CA ILE A 129 -5.25 4.16 -11.40
C ILE A 129 -4.66 2.91 -10.73
N SER A 130 -4.59 2.83 -9.41
CA SER A 130 -4.18 1.63 -8.70
C SER A 130 -5.38 0.87 -8.15
N SER A 131 -6.26 1.56 -7.42
CA SER A 131 -7.36 0.94 -6.68
C SER A 131 -8.41 0.27 -7.57
N TYR A 132 -8.72 0.83 -8.74
CA TYR A 132 -9.68 0.23 -9.67
C TYR A 132 -9.19 -1.13 -10.21
N PHE A 133 -7.89 -1.25 -10.43
CA PHE A 133 -7.22 -2.46 -10.89
C PHE A 133 -6.69 -3.31 -9.72
N THR A 134 -7.22 -3.11 -8.51
CA THR A 134 -6.87 -3.87 -7.31
C THR A 134 -5.37 -3.90 -7.01
N GLY A 135 -4.64 -2.82 -7.34
CA GLY A 135 -3.21 -2.66 -7.05
C GLY A 135 -2.24 -3.16 -8.13
N ALA A 136 -2.72 -3.84 -9.18
CA ALA A 136 -1.86 -4.43 -10.19
C ALA A 136 -0.90 -3.43 -10.88
N PRO A 137 -1.33 -2.19 -11.22
CA PRO A 137 -0.43 -1.22 -11.84
C PRO A 137 0.74 -0.84 -10.93
N MET A 138 0.47 -0.65 -9.64
CA MET A 138 1.52 -0.31 -8.68
C MET A 138 2.46 -1.48 -8.44
N ALA A 139 1.94 -2.71 -8.40
CA ALA A 139 2.77 -3.90 -8.32
C ALA A 139 3.71 -4.02 -9.53
N ASP A 140 3.24 -3.72 -10.75
CA ASP A 140 4.10 -3.69 -11.95
C ASP A 140 5.17 -2.59 -11.85
N ALA A 141 4.79 -1.42 -11.33
CA ALA A 141 5.73 -0.32 -11.09
C ALA A 141 6.82 -0.75 -10.10
N MET A 142 6.46 -1.41 -8.99
CA MET A 142 7.44 -1.93 -8.01
C MET A 142 8.38 -2.97 -8.63
N ALA A 143 7.87 -3.85 -9.48
CA ALA A 143 8.69 -4.83 -10.20
C ALA A 143 9.71 -4.15 -11.12
N ARG A 144 9.29 -3.12 -11.84
CA ARG A 144 10.17 -2.30 -12.67
C ARG A 144 11.15 -1.50 -11.81
N MET A 145 10.73 -0.95 -10.68
CA MET A 145 11.60 -0.21 -9.77
C MET A 145 12.60 -1.10 -9.02
N GLY A 146 12.48 -2.43 -9.12
CA GLY A 146 13.44 -3.36 -8.54
C GLY A 146 13.38 -3.46 -7.02
N TYR A 147 12.21 -3.25 -6.42
CA TYR A 147 12.02 -3.46 -4.98
C TYR A 147 12.37 -4.89 -4.59
N ALA A 148 13.30 -5.03 -3.65
CA ALA A 148 13.75 -6.33 -3.17
C ALA A 148 12.85 -6.87 -2.06
N ALA A 149 12.39 -5.99 -1.17
CA ALA A 149 11.51 -6.33 -0.07
C ALA A 149 10.53 -5.20 0.25
N SER A 150 9.41 -5.57 0.86
CA SER A 150 8.45 -4.65 1.46
C SER A 150 8.02 -5.19 2.83
N ALA A 151 7.85 -4.31 3.82
CA ALA A 151 7.10 -4.70 5.02
C ALA A 151 5.62 -4.94 4.66
N PHE A 152 4.93 -5.76 5.43
CA PHE A 152 3.48 -5.87 5.33
C PHE A 152 2.84 -4.72 6.12
N GLY A 153 2.09 -3.86 5.45
CA GLY A 153 1.24 -2.84 6.05
C GLY A 153 -0.23 -3.27 6.10
N ASN A 154 -1.07 -2.42 6.69
CA ASN A 154 -2.47 -2.74 6.93
C ASN A 154 -3.31 -2.73 5.65
N HIS A 155 -2.89 -1.98 4.63
CA HIS A 155 -3.61 -1.87 3.35
C HIS A 155 -3.24 -2.97 2.34
N GLU A 156 -2.32 -3.87 2.68
CA GLU A 156 -1.95 -5.00 1.81
C GLU A 156 -3.15 -5.91 1.44
N PHE A 157 -4.17 -5.99 2.30
CA PHE A 157 -5.38 -6.81 2.10
C PHE A 157 -6.63 -6.03 1.68
N ASP A 158 -6.53 -4.75 1.33
CA ASP A 158 -7.70 -3.92 1.01
C ASP A 158 -8.56 -4.42 -0.15
N PHE A 159 -7.93 -5.12 -1.09
CA PHE A 159 -8.60 -5.73 -2.25
C PHE A 159 -8.80 -7.23 -2.06
N GLY A 160 -8.67 -7.71 -0.82
CA GLY A 160 -8.73 -9.11 -0.46
C GLY A 160 -7.40 -9.84 -0.59
N ARG A 161 -7.40 -11.04 -0.01
CA ARG A 161 -6.24 -11.93 0.08
C ARG A 161 -5.72 -12.40 -1.28
N ASP A 162 -6.62 -12.73 -2.21
CA ASP A 162 -6.21 -13.19 -3.54
C ASP A 162 -5.52 -12.09 -4.34
N ALA A 163 -5.98 -10.84 -4.22
CA ALA A 163 -5.31 -9.68 -4.81
C ALA A 163 -3.92 -9.48 -4.23
N PHE A 164 -3.74 -9.66 -2.91
CA PHE A 164 -2.40 -9.63 -2.30
C PHE A 164 -1.46 -10.68 -2.91
N LEU A 165 -1.90 -11.93 -3.05
CA LEU A 165 -1.05 -12.99 -3.64
C LEU A 165 -0.66 -12.67 -5.08
N GLN A 166 -1.60 -12.12 -5.86
CA GLN A 166 -1.35 -11.67 -7.23
C GLN A 166 -0.35 -10.52 -7.24
N ASN A 167 -0.57 -9.47 -6.45
CA ASN A 167 0.28 -8.28 -6.41
C ASN A 167 1.68 -8.57 -5.87
N ARG A 168 1.80 -9.40 -4.82
CA ARG A 168 3.08 -9.91 -4.31
C ARG A 168 3.87 -10.63 -5.41
N THR A 169 3.19 -11.44 -6.22
CA THR A 169 3.83 -12.14 -7.34
C THR A 169 4.25 -11.17 -8.44
N ARG A 170 3.38 -10.21 -8.78
CA ARG A 170 3.64 -9.18 -9.80
C ARG A 170 4.80 -8.27 -9.41
N SER A 171 4.83 -7.79 -8.17
CA SER A 171 5.85 -6.86 -7.66
C SER A 171 7.22 -7.49 -7.49
N ARG A 172 7.27 -8.82 -7.32
CA ARG A 172 8.47 -9.62 -7.06
C ARG A 172 9.19 -9.27 -5.75
N ALA A 173 8.65 -8.34 -4.97
CA ALA A 173 9.18 -7.99 -3.67
C ALA A 173 8.93 -9.14 -2.69
N THR A 174 9.90 -9.38 -1.81
CA THR A 174 9.69 -10.27 -0.67
C THR A 174 8.92 -9.50 0.40
N TYR A 175 7.68 -9.89 0.66
CA TYR A 175 6.90 -9.30 1.77
C TYR A 175 7.34 -9.92 3.09
N LEU A 176 7.58 -9.06 4.08
CA LEU A 176 8.16 -9.42 5.38
C LEU A 176 7.25 -8.97 6.52
N ALA A 177 7.02 -9.84 7.50
CA ALA A 177 6.30 -9.50 8.73
C ALA A 177 6.66 -10.46 9.87
N ALA A 178 7.49 -9.99 10.80
CA ALA A 178 7.95 -10.78 11.95
C ALA A 178 6.81 -11.15 12.92
N ASN A 179 5.76 -10.32 12.99
CA ASN A 179 4.64 -10.51 13.90
C ASN A 179 3.40 -11.15 13.28
N LEU A 180 3.35 -11.33 11.95
CA LEU A 180 2.22 -12.01 11.30
C LEU A 180 2.28 -13.53 11.56
N ARG A 181 1.15 -14.10 11.99
CA ARG A 181 0.98 -15.53 12.24
C ARG A 181 -0.28 -16.05 11.58
N VAL A 182 -0.11 -17.06 10.74
CA VAL A 182 -1.23 -17.82 10.18
C VAL A 182 -1.67 -18.86 11.20
N LYS A 183 -2.90 -18.73 11.72
CA LYS A 183 -3.51 -19.67 12.68
C LYS A 183 -4.24 -20.81 11.98
N ASP A 184 -4.87 -20.53 10.85
CA ASP A 184 -5.53 -21.54 10.03
C ASP A 184 -4.54 -22.12 9.00
N PRO A 185 -4.19 -23.42 9.07
CA PRO A 185 -3.28 -24.05 8.12
C PRO A 185 -3.71 -23.94 6.66
N SER A 186 -5.01 -23.76 6.38
CA SER A 186 -5.52 -23.56 5.01
C SER A 186 -5.02 -22.25 4.38
N LEU A 187 -4.55 -21.30 5.21
CA LEU A 187 -4.05 -19.99 4.83
C LEU A 187 -2.51 -19.94 4.74
N SER A 188 -1.83 -21.08 4.64
CA SER A 188 -0.35 -21.13 4.65
C SER A 188 0.32 -20.29 3.55
N ALA A 189 -0.38 -20.02 2.44
CA ALA A 189 0.10 -19.15 1.35
C ALA A 189 0.33 -17.68 1.79
N PHE A 190 -0.34 -17.26 2.88
CA PHE A 190 -0.24 -15.93 3.47
C PHE A 190 0.83 -15.82 4.56
N ALA A 191 1.50 -16.92 4.89
CA ALA A 191 2.64 -16.87 5.79
C ALA A 191 3.76 -16.03 5.14
N LEU A 192 4.29 -15.09 5.91
CA LEU A 192 5.39 -14.22 5.49
C LEU A 192 6.63 -14.53 6.32
N PRO A 193 7.82 -14.53 5.70
CA PRO A 193 9.06 -14.63 6.46
C PRO A 193 9.24 -13.41 7.38
N SER A 194 9.87 -13.62 8.53
CA SER A 194 10.23 -12.55 9.46
C SER A 194 11.36 -11.67 8.91
N PHE A 195 12.28 -12.28 8.16
CA PHE A 195 13.39 -11.59 7.51
C PHE A 195 13.80 -12.28 6.20
N ALA A 196 14.57 -11.57 5.38
CA ALA A 196 15.28 -12.11 4.23
C ALA A 196 16.71 -11.56 4.16
N VAL A 197 17.59 -12.24 3.42
CA VAL A 197 18.99 -11.81 3.23
C VAL A 197 19.24 -11.55 1.74
N PHE A 198 19.79 -10.38 1.43
CA PHE A 198 20.11 -9.94 0.07
C PHE A 198 21.60 -9.71 -0.08
N GLU A 199 22.18 -10.04 -1.24
CA GLU A 199 23.60 -9.82 -1.51
C GLU A 199 23.83 -8.61 -2.41
N ARG A 200 24.78 -7.74 -2.07
CA ARG A 200 25.22 -6.56 -2.83
C ARG A 200 26.72 -6.38 -2.65
N ARG A 201 27.53 -6.25 -3.71
CA ARG A 201 29.00 -6.14 -3.59
C ARG A 201 29.66 -7.25 -2.78
N GLY A 202 29.10 -8.46 -2.88
CA GLY A 202 29.53 -9.61 -2.08
C GLY A 202 29.26 -9.46 -0.57
N LEU A 203 28.46 -8.47 -0.15
CA LEU A 203 28.04 -8.25 1.23
C LEU A 203 26.58 -8.65 1.41
N ARG A 204 26.25 -9.18 2.59
CA ARG A 204 24.93 -9.73 2.93
C ARG A 204 24.16 -8.75 3.80
N LEU A 205 23.00 -8.32 3.34
CA LEU A 205 22.09 -7.44 4.08
C LEU A 205 20.89 -8.24 4.58
N GLY A 206 20.76 -8.36 5.90
CA GLY A 206 19.55 -8.88 6.52
C GLY A 206 18.50 -7.78 6.59
N VAL A 207 17.28 -8.10 6.18
CA VAL A 207 16.13 -7.19 6.20
C VAL A 207 15.04 -7.87 7.01
N VAL A 208 14.68 -7.30 8.16
CA VAL A 208 13.57 -7.75 9.02
C VAL A 208 12.34 -6.92 8.67
N GLY A 209 11.16 -7.55 8.59
CA GLY A 209 9.89 -6.83 8.42
C GLY A 209 9.07 -6.80 9.69
N LEU A 210 8.28 -5.74 9.89
CA LEU A 210 7.32 -5.63 10.97
C LEU A 210 6.05 -4.96 10.43
N ALA A 211 4.89 -5.53 10.74
CA ALA A 211 3.59 -4.92 10.47
C ALA A 211 3.06 -4.24 11.73
N THR A 212 2.31 -3.15 11.62
CA THR A 212 1.59 -2.58 12.77
C THR A 212 0.60 -3.58 13.36
N ALA A 213 0.60 -3.72 14.69
CA ALA A 213 -0.40 -4.49 15.42
C ALA A 213 -1.82 -3.90 15.25
N ARG A 214 -1.92 -2.61 14.90
CA ARG A 214 -3.18 -1.91 14.62
C ARG A 214 -3.86 -2.35 13.34
N THR A 215 -3.23 -3.21 12.53
CA THR A 215 -3.82 -3.75 11.28
C THR A 215 -5.24 -4.30 11.46
N ARG A 216 -5.57 -4.86 12.64
CA ARG A 216 -6.91 -5.37 12.96
C ARG A 216 -7.98 -4.30 13.08
N GLU A 217 -7.59 -3.10 13.48
CA GLU A 217 -8.46 -1.96 13.70
C GLU A 217 -8.55 -1.10 12.43
N ALA A 218 -7.41 -0.93 11.74
CA ALA A 218 -7.23 -0.06 10.59
C ALA A 218 -7.63 -0.70 9.25
N ALA A 219 -7.98 -1.99 9.23
CA ALA A 219 -8.44 -2.69 8.04
C ALA A 219 -9.65 -3.59 8.37
N THR A 220 -10.38 -4.05 7.35
CA THR A 220 -11.58 -4.86 7.57
C THR A 220 -11.23 -6.17 8.28
N ALA A 221 -11.58 -6.29 9.56
CA ALA A 221 -11.16 -7.41 10.42
C ALA A 221 -11.46 -8.80 9.84
N SER A 222 -12.58 -8.95 9.12
CA SER A 222 -12.94 -10.20 8.44
C SER A 222 -11.90 -10.66 7.41
N ARG A 223 -11.16 -9.73 6.80
CA ARG A 223 -10.07 -10.03 5.85
C ARG A 223 -8.84 -10.63 6.53
N PHE A 224 -8.77 -10.59 7.85
CA PHE A 224 -7.70 -11.16 8.66
C PHE A 224 -8.15 -12.36 9.50
N GLU A 225 -9.38 -12.87 9.33
CA GLU A 225 -9.83 -14.09 10.02
C GLU A 225 -8.89 -15.28 9.78
N GLY A 226 -8.39 -15.91 10.84
CA GLY A 226 -7.37 -16.96 10.75
C GLY A 226 -5.92 -16.46 10.63
N ILE A 227 -5.70 -15.14 10.65
CA ILE A 227 -4.39 -14.48 10.69
C ILE A 227 -4.31 -13.57 11.94
N ASP A 228 -3.15 -13.56 12.58
CA ASP A 228 -2.89 -12.81 13.81
C ASP A 228 -1.64 -11.94 13.66
N PHE A 229 -1.64 -10.82 14.37
CA PHE A 229 -0.48 -9.94 14.53
C PHE A 229 -0.10 -9.97 16.00
N GLN A 230 1.08 -10.51 16.27
CA GLN A 230 1.62 -10.57 17.63
C GLN A 230 2.14 -9.19 18.05
N GLU A 231 2.28 -8.99 19.36
CA GLU A 231 2.99 -7.83 19.93
C GLU A 231 4.34 -7.61 19.27
N GLU A 232 4.61 -6.36 18.88
CA GLU A 232 5.72 -6.01 18.00
C GLU A 232 7.08 -6.26 18.67
N GLU A 233 7.26 -5.81 19.91
CA GLU A 233 8.50 -6.00 20.67
C GLU A 233 8.81 -7.49 20.81
N ALA A 234 7.84 -8.29 21.27
CA ALA A 234 8.00 -9.73 21.43
C ALA A 234 8.31 -10.45 20.10
N ALA A 235 7.76 -9.97 18.98
CA ALA A 235 8.07 -10.49 17.65
C ALA A 235 9.51 -10.16 17.23
N LEU A 236 9.95 -8.91 17.44
CA LEU A 236 11.31 -8.48 17.13
C LEU A 236 12.36 -9.16 18.02
N SER A 237 12.10 -9.35 19.32
CA SER A 237 12.99 -10.08 20.23
C SER A 237 13.27 -11.52 19.76
N ARG A 238 12.41 -12.11 18.91
CA ARG A 238 12.64 -13.43 18.30
C ARG A 238 13.29 -13.32 16.92
N ALA A 239 12.75 -12.44 16.06
CA ALA A 239 13.15 -12.35 14.65
C ALA A 239 14.57 -11.79 14.47
N ILE A 240 14.97 -10.80 15.27
CA ILE A 240 16.28 -10.15 15.13
C ILE A 240 17.44 -11.12 15.47
N PRO A 241 17.41 -11.86 16.59
CA PRO A 241 18.42 -12.89 16.84
C PRO A 241 18.46 -13.98 15.76
N GLU A 242 17.30 -14.38 15.22
CA GLU A 242 17.23 -15.34 14.12
C GLU A 242 17.89 -14.79 12.85
N ALA A 243 17.62 -13.54 12.50
CA ALA A 243 18.24 -12.86 11.38
C ALA A 243 19.77 -12.75 11.56
N TRP A 244 20.26 -12.47 12.76
CA TRP A 244 21.70 -12.47 13.05
C TRP A 244 22.36 -13.85 12.92
N ARG A 245 21.65 -14.96 13.19
CA ARG A 245 22.16 -16.32 12.94
C ARG A 245 22.36 -16.61 11.45
N ALA A 246 21.70 -15.86 10.58
CA ALA A 246 21.99 -15.93 9.15
C ALA A 246 23.32 -15.23 8.81
N GLU A 247 24.03 -14.62 9.75
CA GLU A 247 25.32 -13.94 9.57
C GLU A 247 25.35 -12.83 8.48
N PRO A 248 24.37 -11.89 8.46
CA PRO A 248 24.45 -10.75 7.57
C PRO A 248 25.58 -9.78 7.99
N ASP A 249 26.12 -9.04 7.04
CA ASP A 249 27.09 -7.96 7.30
C ASP A 249 26.44 -6.70 7.89
N ALA A 250 25.17 -6.46 7.57
CA ALA A 250 24.34 -5.42 8.19
C ALA A 250 22.90 -5.93 8.35
N LEU A 251 22.19 -5.43 9.37
CA LEU A 251 20.80 -5.80 9.65
C LEU A 251 19.93 -4.54 9.70
N VAL A 252 18.86 -4.51 8.91
CA VAL A 252 17.93 -3.37 8.85
C VAL A 252 16.50 -3.81 9.15
N LEU A 253 15.70 -2.90 9.68
CA LEU A 253 14.29 -3.11 9.99
C LEU A 253 13.42 -2.27 9.04
N LEU A 254 12.48 -2.91 8.35
CA LEU A 254 11.37 -2.27 7.65
C LEU A 254 10.13 -2.43 8.54
N ALA A 255 9.68 -1.35 9.15
CA ALA A 255 8.51 -1.35 10.01
C ALA A 255 7.41 -0.51 9.38
N HIS A 256 6.28 -1.15 9.11
CA HIS A 256 5.05 -0.44 8.80
C HIS A 256 4.41 0.05 10.11
N GLU A 257 5.08 0.98 10.77
CA GLU A 257 4.65 1.58 12.04
C GLU A 257 5.21 3.00 12.15
N CYS A 258 4.51 3.83 12.91
CA CYS A 258 4.84 5.23 13.15
C CYS A 258 6.14 5.35 13.96
N GLN A 259 6.95 6.35 13.64
CA GLN A 259 8.20 6.64 14.33
C GLN A 259 8.04 6.84 15.86
N ASP A 260 6.93 7.41 16.30
CA ASP A 260 6.59 7.67 17.70
C ASP A 260 6.22 6.41 18.50
N VAL A 261 5.86 5.33 17.81
CA VAL A 261 5.71 3.99 18.40
C VAL A 261 7.05 3.25 18.37
N LEU A 262 7.78 3.36 17.26
CA LEU A 262 9.05 2.66 17.08
C LEU A 262 10.18 3.15 18.00
N GLU A 263 10.28 4.46 18.24
CA GLU A 263 11.33 5.02 19.09
C GLU A 263 11.32 4.43 20.52
N PRO A 264 10.22 4.48 21.29
CA PRO A 264 10.17 3.88 22.62
C PRO A 264 10.25 2.34 22.59
N LEU A 265 9.81 1.69 21.51
CA LEU A 265 9.93 0.23 21.35
C LEU A 265 11.39 -0.19 21.20
N LEU A 266 12.18 0.55 20.41
CA LEU A 266 13.55 0.16 20.04
C LEU A 266 14.61 0.68 21.02
N ALA A 267 14.36 1.80 21.71
CA ALA A 267 15.31 2.41 22.63
C ALA A 267 15.85 1.47 23.73
N PRO A 268 15.04 0.56 24.32
CA PRO A 268 15.52 -0.40 25.31
C PRO A 268 16.43 -1.51 24.76
N HIS A 269 16.55 -1.64 23.43
CA HIS A 269 17.18 -2.78 22.77
C HIS A 269 18.42 -2.44 21.90
N PRO A 270 19.45 -1.76 22.43
CA PRO A 270 20.68 -1.49 21.68
C PRO A 270 21.43 -2.77 21.28
N GLU A 271 21.19 -3.89 21.96
CA GLU A 271 21.73 -5.21 21.64
C GLU A 271 21.20 -5.80 20.32
N TRP A 272 20.11 -5.26 19.76
CA TRP A 272 19.61 -5.68 18.46
C TRP A 272 20.53 -5.28 17.30
N ARG A 273 21.43 -4.31 17.52
CA ARG A 273 22.50 -3.89 16.59
C ARG A 273 21.99 -3.55 15.18
N LEU A 274 20.78 -3.01 15.07
CA LEU A 274 20.23 -2.55 13.79
C LEU A 274 21.11 -1.45 13.18
N SER A 275 21.25 -1.47 11.86
CA SER A 275 22.03 -0.51 11.08
C SER A 275 21.17 0.62 10.51
N PHE A 276 19.86 0.38 10.37
CA PHE A 276 18.86 1.33 9.89
C PHE A 276 17.45 0.84 10.26
N VAL A 277 16.54 1.78 10.52
CA VAL A 277 15.11 1.54 10.73
C VAL A 277 14.31 2.41 9.76
N GLY A 278 13.56 1.77 8.87
CA GLY A 278 12.55 2.43 8.04
C GLY A 278 11.20 2.40 8.75
N ALA A 279 10.60 3.57 8.98
CA ALA A 279 9.26 3.74 9.54
C ALA A 279 8.23 4.04 8.43
N GLY A 280 6.93 3.92 8.73
CA GLY A 280 5.83 4.06 7.78
C GLY A 280 4.49 4.38 8.47
N HIS A 281 3.37 4.03 7.84
CA HIS A 281 2.00 4.05 8.37
C HIS A 281 1.38 5.43 8.63
N CYS A 282 2.11 6.33 9.29
CA CYS A 282 1.58 7.63 9.72
C CYS A 282 1.65 8.74 8.65
N HIS A 283 2.31 8.48 7.52
CA HIS A 283 2.55 9.45 6.43
C HIS A 283 3.35 10.70 6.83
N ARG A 284 4.05 10.69 7.98
CA ARG A 284 4.79 11.83 8.49
C ARG A 284 6.28 11.66 8.26
N ARG A 285 6.87 12.57 7.46
CA ARG A 285 8.32 12.64 7.29
C ARG A 285 9.02 12.81 8.65
N ALA A 286 10.03 12.01 8.91
CA ALA A 286 10.84 12.04 10.12
C ALA A 286 12.26 11.55 9.85
N GLU A 287 13.25 12.22 10.43
CA GLU A 287 14.67 11.87 10.36
C GLU A 287 15.21 11.87 11.80
N LEU A 288 15.05 10.75 12.50
CA LEU A 288 15.33 10.57 13.92
C LEU A 288 16.47 9.57 14.14
N HIS A 289 16.88 9.40 15.39
CA HIS A 289 17.78 8.34 15.81
C HIS A 289 17.25 7.65 17.07
N VAL A 290 17.36 6.33 17.13
CA VAL A 290 17.02 5.52 18.31
C VAL A 290 18.22 4.66 18.70
N GLY A 291 18.75 4.86 19.91
CA GLY A 291 19.95 4.15 20.35
C GLY A 291 21.18 4.35 19.43
N GLY A 292 21.26 5.48 18.73
CA GLY A 292 22.29 5.77 17.73
C GLY A 292 22.05 5.18 16.34
N VAL A 293 20.95 4.45 16.13
CA VAL A 293 20.52 3.91 14.83
C VAL A 293 19.63 4.92 14.12
N PRO A 294 19.87 5.26 12.83
CA PRO A 294 18.97 6.13 12.09
C PRO A 294 17.57 5.50 11.93
N LEU A 295 16.54 6.27 12.28
CA LEU A 295 15.12 5.94 12.10
C LEU A 295 14.51 6.97 11.15
N VAL A 296 14.11 6.53 9.96
CA VAL A 296 13.64 7.44 8.90
C VAL A 296 12.27 7.03 8.36
N ASN A 297 11.37 8.00 8.30
CA ASN A 297 10.17 7.97 7.47
C ASN A 297 10.35 9.06 6.39
N PRO A 298 10.46 8.72 5.09
CA PRO A 298 10.63 9.73 4.05
C PRO A 298 9.36 10.55 3.78
N GLY A 299 8.20 10.16 4.33
CA GLY A 299 6.88 10.61 3.91
C GLY A 299 6.20 9.53 3.07
N TRP A 300 5.35 9.94 2.14
CA TRP A 300 4.40 9.06 1.45
C TRP A 300 4.21 9.49 -0.01
N ARG A 301 3.47 8.68 -0.79
CA ARG A 301 3.11 8.96 -2.21
C ARG A 301 4.31 9.13 -3.14
N LEU A 302 5.43 8.52 -2.80
CA LEU A 302 6.67 8.63 -3.58
C LEU A 302 7.16 10.08 -3.78
N ARG A 303 6.74 11.03 -2.92
CA ARG A 303 7.15 12.45 -3.00
C ARG A 303 8.64 12.65 -2.70
N SER A 304 9.22 11.66 -2.02
CA SER A 304 10.59 11.59 -1.55
C SER A 304 10.96 10.13 -1.28
N TYR A 305 12.25 9.83 -1.13
CA TYR A 305 12.75 8.55 -0.64
C TYR A 305 13.92 8.79 0.32
N ALA A 306 14.18 7.84 1.22
CA ALA A 306 15.37 7.88 2.07
C ALA A 306 16.53 7.15 1.37
N ARG A 307 17.62 7.87 1.15
CA ARG A 307 18.91 7.35 0.72
C ARG A 307 19.74 7.02 1.95
N VAL A 308 20.08 5.75 2.14
CA VAL A 308 20.87 5.29 3.30
C VAL A 308 22.18 4.70 2.81
N SER A 309 23.32 5.32 3.10
CA SER A 309 24.64 4.78 2.78
C SER A 309 25.21 4.02 3.97
N LEU A 310 25.43 2.73 3.80
CA LEU A 310 26.08 1.87 4.78
C LEU A 310 27.51 1.58 4.32
N GLU A 311 28.50 2.07 5.06
CA GLU A 311 29.90 1.69 4.86
C GLU A 311 30.19 0.41 5.65
N ILE A 312 30.51 -0.68 4.96
CA ILE A 312 30.64 -2.00 5.58
C ILE A 312 32.07 -2.51 5.41
N ASP A 313 32.70 -2.89 6.51
CA ASP A 313 33.99 -3.57 6.54
C ASP A 313 33.82 -5.03 7.01
N PRO A 314 33.79 -6.02 6.09
CA PRO A 314 33.55 -7.42 6.44
C PRO A 314 34.66 -8.06 7.29
N ARG A 315 35.80 -7.38 7.43
CA ARG A 315 36.94 -7.83 8.27
C ARG A 315 36.70 -7.56 9.75
N ARG A 316 35.74 -6.70 10.10
CA ARG A 316 35.33 -6.45 11.49
C ARG A 316 34.49 -7.62 12.05
N PRO A 317 34.42 -7.76 13.39
CA PRO A 317 33.53 -8.73 14.00
C PRO A 317 32.08 -8.58 13.52
N LEU A 318 31.37 -9.70 13.40
CA LEU A 318 29.94 -9.72 13.09
C LEU A 318 29.18 -8.77 14.04
N GLN A 319 28.15 -8.07 13.54
CA GLN A 319 27.42 -7.00 14.25
C GLN A 319 28.21 -5.69 14.47
N GLN A 320 29.47 -5.62 14.04
CA GLN A 320 30.30 -4.40 14.08
C GLN A 320 30.88 -4.05 12.70
N ARG A 321 30.38 -4.71 11.64
CA ARG A 321 30.85 -4.55 10.26
C ARG A 321 30.40 -3.23 9.63
N VAL A 322 29.26 -2.69 10.02
CA VAL A 322 28.85 -1.33 9.63
C VAL A 322 29.72 -0.31 10.36
N VAL A 323 30.54 0.39 9.60
CA VAL A 323 31.46 1.43 10.09
C VAL A 323 30.73 2.76 10.26
N SER A 324 29.84 3.07 9.32
CA SER A 324 28.97 4.25 9.38
C SER A 324 27.68 3.99 8.60
N ALA A 325 26.61 4.65 9.06
CA ALA A 325 25.34 4.77 8.37
C ALA A 325 25.02 6.26 8.23
N SER A 326 24.84 6.74 7.00
CA SER A 326 24.40 8.11 6.73
C SER A 326 23.07 8.10 5.97
N THR A 327 22.21 9.07 6.28
CA THR A 327 20.86 9.16 5.72
C THR A 327 20.63 10.52 5.09
N GLU A 328 19.87 10.54 4.00
CA GLU A 328 19.35 11.75 3.36
C GLU A 328 17.95 11.44 2.85
N VAL A 329 16.95 12.25 3.21
CA VAL A 329 15.65 12.20 2.52
C VAL A 329 15.71 13.07 1.27
N VAL A 330 15.68 12.42 0.12
CA VAL A 330 15.77 13.03 -1.21
C VAL A 330 14.36 13.33 -1.70
N ASP A 331 14.07 14.61 -1.96
CA ASP A 331 12.82 15.02 -2.56
C ASP A 331 12.79 14.67 -4.05
N VAL A 332 11.73 13.98 -4.48
CA VAL A 332 11.40 13.76 -5.89
C VAL A 332 10.60 14.95 -6.41
N SER A 333 9.80 15.53 -5.52
CA SER A 333 8.90 16.65 -5.82
C SER A 333 9.66 17.94 -6.10
N HIS A 334 9.29 18.65 -7.16
CA HIS A 334 9.97 19.87 -7.60
C HIS A 334 8.99 20.96 -8.07
N PRO A 335 9.40 22.24 -8.12
CA PRO A 335 8.58 23.28 -8.73
C PRO A 335 8.23 22.95 -10.18
N GLU A 336 7.01 23.29 -10.59
CA GLU A 336 6.58 23.14 -11.98
C GLU A 336 7.44 24.01 -12.90
N GLY A 337 7.86 23.45 -14.05
CA GLY A 337 8.75 24.13 -15.00
C GLY A 337 10.24 24.16 -14.62
N ALA A 338 10.63 23.69 -13.43
CA ALA A 338 12.04 23.50 -13.10
C ALA A 338 12.65 22.32 -13.88
N PRO A 339 13.98 22.31 -14.16
CA PRO A 339 14.65 21.14 -14.70
C PRO A 339 14.45 19.93 -13.78
N ALA A 340 13.71 18.94 -14.26
CA ALA A 340 13.48 17.68 -13.57
C ALA A 340 14.48 16.62 -14.05
N VAL A 341 14.81 15.67 -13.18
CA VAL A 341 15.47 14.45 -13.63
C VAL A 341 14.50 13.71 -14.55
N PRO A 342 14.93 13.29 -15.76
CA PRO A 342 14.05 12.58 -16.67
C PRO A 342 13.47 11.31 -16.02
N PRO A 343 12.14 11.07 -16.12
CA PRO A 343 11.54 9.85 -15.60
C PRO A 343 12.00 8.62 -16.38
N ASP A 344 11.92 7.43 -15.78
CA ASP A 344 12.11 6.18 -16.52
C ASP A 344 11.03 6.03 -17.60
N GLU A 345 11.44 6.12 -18.87
CA GLU A 345 10.47 6.17 -19.96
C GLU A 345 9.62 4.91 -20.09
N ALA A 346 10.16 3.74 -19.76
CA ALA A 346 9.42 2.48 -19.84
C ALA A 346 8.30 2.44 -18.80
N LEU A 347 8.60 2.83 -17.55
CA LEU A 347 7.61 2.97 -16.50
C LEU A 347 6.60 4.06 -16.83
N ALA A 348 7.04 5.23 -17.30
CA ALA A 348 6.14 6.31 -17.71
C ALA A 348 5.15 5.86 -18.81
N ARG A 349 5.64 5.15 -19.83
CA ARG A 349 4.78 4.58 -20.90
C ARG A 349 3.79 3.54 -20.36
N ALA A 350 4.22 2.68 -19.44
CA ALA A 350 3.35 1.68 -18.82
C ALA A 350 2.26 2.34 -17.97
N SER A 351 2.62 3.31 -17.11
CA SER A 351 1.66 4.08 -16.31
C SER A 351 0.66 4.84 -17.19
N ALA A 352 1.11 5.42 -18.30
CA ALA A 352 0.20 6.04 -19.27
C ALA A 352 -0.73 5.03 -19.97
N GLY A 353 -0.31 3.77 -20.13
CA GLY A 353 -1.16 2.67 -20.59
C GLY A 353 -2.29 2.39 -19.61
N TRP A 354 -1.96 2.19 -18.34
CA TRP A 354 -2.95 2.01 -17.27
C TRP A 354 -3.90 3.19 -17.13
N GLN A 355 -3.41 4.43 -17.27
CA GLN A 355 -4.25 5.61 -17.25
C GLN A 355 -5.28 5.61 -18.39
N ARG A 356 -4.89 5.21 -19.61
CA ARG A 356 -5.86 5.11 -20.73
C ARG A 356 -6.93 4.06 -20.48
N GLU A 357 -6.58 2.92 -19.88
CA GLU A 357 -7.55 1.90 -19.50
C GLU A 357 -8.51 2.41 -18.41
N LEU A 358 -7.99 3.16 -17.44
CA LEU A 358 -8.81 3.80 -16.41
C LEU A 358 -9.77 4.83 -17.01
N ASP A 359 -9.29 5.69 -17.91
CA ASP A 359 -10.09 6.73 -18.56
C ASP A 359 -11.22 6.10 -19.38
N ALA A 360 -10.95 4.99 -20.08
CA ALA A 360 -11.97 4.25 -20.80
C ALA A 360 -13.05 3.66 -19.86
N ALA A 361 -12.67 3.21 -18.67
CA ALA A 361 -13.58 2.58 -17.71
C ALA A 361 -14.36 3.58 -16.84
N LEU A 362 -13.70 4.66 -16.41
CA LEU A 362 -14.14 5.56 -15.34
C LEU A 362 -14.01 7.06 -15.70
N GLY A 363 -13.62 7.40 -16.93
CA GLY A 363 -13.45 8.79 -17.38
C GLY A 363 -14.76 9.55 -17.62
N GLU A 364 -15.92 8.92 -17.47
CA GLU A 364 -17.22 9.59 -17.57
C GLU A 364 -17.30 10.75 -16.57
N GLN A 365 -17.49 11.97 -17.08
CA GLN A 365 -17.81 13.13 -16.27
C GLN A 365 -19.23 13.01 -15.72
N ILE A 366 -19.35 13.12 -14.40
CA ILE A 366 -20.61 13.03 -13.66
C ILE A 366 -20.97 14.33 -12.95
N GLY A 367 -20.02 15.27 -12.85
CA GLY A 367 -20.25 16.56 -12.21
C GLY A 367 -19.13 17.56 -12.46
N TYR A 368 -19.14 18.66 -11.73
CA TYR A 368 -18.15 19.72 -11.83
C TYR A 368 -17.95 20.41 -10.48
N SER A 369 -16.69 20.68 -10.11
CA SER A 369 -16.33 21.51 -8.96
C SER A 369 -15.56 22.75 -9.40
N SER A 370 -15.93 23.93 -8.88
CA SER A 370 -15.25 25.20 -9.20
C SER A 370 -13.92 25.37 -8.49
N ASP A 371 -13.88 25.08 -7.19
CA ASP A 371 -12.70 25.33 -6.36
C ASP A 371 -12.03 24.03 -5.89
N GLY A 372 -12.63 22.88 -6.16
CA GLY A 372 -12.25 21.61 -5.54
C GLY A 372 -12.85 21.48 -4.13
N MET A 373 -12.63 20.34 -3.50
CA MET A 373 -12.98 20.11 -2.09
C MET A 373 -11.82 19.40 -1.41
N GLU A 374 -11.23 20.04 -0.41
CA GLU A 374 -10.14 19.45 0.36
C GLU A 374 -10.57 18.18 1.08
N ARG A 375 -9.65 17.22 1.26
CA ARG A 375 -9.94 15.89 1.82
C ARG A 375 -10.71 15.95 3.15
N ASP A 376 -10.34 16.88 4.02
CA ASP A 376 -10.90 16.99 5.37
C ASP A 376 -12.02 18.04 5.49
N SER A 377 -12.48 18.58 4.36
CA SER A 377 -13.43 19.70 4.35
C SER A 377 -14.86 19.26 4.69
N LEU A 378 -15.70 20.18 5.18
CA LEU A 378 -17.11 19.86 5.43
C LEU A 378 -17.89 19.62 4.13
N GLU A 379 -17.46 20.23 3.03
CA GLU A 379 -18.06 20.09 1.70
C GLU A 379 -17.95 18.65 1.18
N ILE A 380 -16.76 18.03 1.22
CA ILE A 380 -16.58 16.64 0.76
C ILE A 380 -17.33 15.66 1.67
N GLN A 381 -17.34 15.92 2.98
CA GLN A 381 -18.09 15.14 3.96
C GLN A 381 -19.60 15.19 3.70
N ARG A 382 -20.15 16.40 3.47
CA ARG A 382 -21.56 16.62 3.11
C ARG A 382 -21.91 16.03 1.76
N TRP A 383 -21.00 16.06 0.80
CA TRP A 383 -21.19 15.44 -0.51
C TRP A 383 -21.37 13.92 -0.39
N ILE A 384 -20.44 13.24 0.27
CA ILE A 384 -20.43 11.78 0.35
C ILE A 384 -21.59 11.28 1.22
N ALA A 385 -21.63 11.71 2.49
CA ALA A 385 -22.62 11.22 3.43
C ALA A 385 -24.03 11.74 3.11
N GLY A 386 -24.16 12.95 2.56
CA GLY A 386 -25.43 13.46 2.05
C GLY A 386 -25.96 12.64 0.88
N ALA A 387 -25.09 12.27 -0.08
CA ALA A 387 -25.49 11.40 -1.19
C ALA A 387 -25.96 10.03 -0.70
N TRP A 388 -25.30 9.43 0.29
CA TRP A 388 -25.76 8.17 0.91
C TRP A 388 -27.14 8.34 1.55
N ARG A 389 -27.29 9.36 2.39
CA ARG A 389 -28.54 9.64 3.10
C ARG A 389 -29.72 9.77 2.13
N ASP A 390 -29.56 10.64 1.13
CA ASP A 390 -30.63 10.97 0.18
C ASP A 390 -30.98 9.78 -0.73
N GLN A 391 -29.99 9.07 -1.26
CA GLN A 391 -30.23 7.95 -2.17
C GLN A 391 -30.77 6.70 -1.47
N LEU A 392 -30.41 6.48 -0.21
CA LEU A 392 -30.90 5.35 0.58
C LEU A 392 -32.18 5.66 1.37
N GLY A 393 -32.55 6.94 1.48
CA GLY A 393 -33.71 7.37 2.26
C GLY A 393 -33.58 7.06 3.76
N VAL A 394 -32.36 7.18 4.31
CA VAL A 394 -32.09 6.98 5.74
C VAL A 394 -32.09 8.31 6.49
N ASP A 395 -32.22 8.26 7.81
CA ASP A 395 -32.22 9.46 8.65
C ASP A 395 -30.81 10.09 8.70
N ILE A 396 -29.77 9.25 8.83
CA ILE A 396 -28.39 9.67 9.10
C ILE A 396 -27.42 8.83 8.27
N ALA A 397 -26.31 9.42 7.84
CA ALA A 397 -25.18 8.72 7.26
C ALA A 397 -23.91 8.98 8.09
N ILE A 398 -23.16 7.91 8.36
CA ILE A 398 -21.91 7.95 9.13
C ILE A 398 -20.80 7.20 8.38
N LEU A 399 -19.68 7.88 8.17
CA LEU A 399 -18.41 7.31 7.73
C LEU A 399 -17.27 7.80 8.61
N ASN A 400 -16.06 7.28 8.41
CA ASN A 400 -14.85 7.72 9.07
C ASN A 400 -14.04 8.66 8.17
N LYS A 401 -13.29 9.59 8.76
CA LYS A 401 -12.40 10.53 8.02
C LYS A 401 -11.41 9.78 7.14
N ASP A 402 -10.79 8.73 7.67
CA ASP A 402 -9.79 7.94 6.95
C ASP A 402 -10.38 7.10 5.80
N GLY A 403 -11.70 6.96 5.72
CA GLY A 403 -12.39 6.45 4.53
C GLY A 403 -12.23 7.37 3.30
N ILE A 404 -12.03 8.67 3.53
CA ILE A 404 -11.87 9.70 2.50
C ILE A 404 -10.38 9.89 2.23
N ARG A 405 -9.87 9.34 1.11
CA ARG A 405 -8.41 9.27 0.88
C ARG A 405 -7.84 10.45 0.12
N GLN A 406 -8.67 11.16 -0.64
CA GLN A 406 -8.24 12.24 -1.52
C GLN A 406 -9.22 13.39 -1.54
N ALA A 407 -8.69 14.58 -1.87
CA ALA A 407 -9.47 15.75 -2.23
C ALA A 407 -10.17 15.53 -3.58
N VAL A 408 -11.21 16.33 -3.83
CA VAL A 408 -11.78 16.49 -5.17
C VAL A 408 -11.05 17.62 -5.87
N PRO A 409 -10.42 17.39 -7.03
CA PRO A 409 -9.76 18.46 -7.77
C PRO A 409 -10.78 19.44 -8.36
N ARG A 410 -10.31 20.67 -8.61
CA ARG A 410 -11.05 21.64 -9.42
C ARG A 410 -11.29 21.10 -10.83
N GLY A 411 -12.48 21.35 -11.36
CA GLY A 411 -12.89 21.02 -12.72
C GLY A 411 -13.88 19.86 -12.80
N PRO A 412 -13.88 19.11 -13.91
CA PRO A 412 -14.74 17.94 -14.09
C PRO A 412 -14.57 16.90 -12.98
N ILE A 413 -15.69 16.46 -12.39
CA ILE A 413 -15.74 15.30 -11.50
C ILE A 413 -16.08 14.09 -12.35
N THR A 414 -15.22 13.08 -12.35
CA THR A 414 -15.45 11.81 -13.06
C THR A 414 -15.77 10.67 -12.10
N ARG A 415 -16.15 9.51 -12.63
CA ARG A 415 -16.23 8.29 -11.82
C ARG A 415 -14.87 7.93 -11.20
N ALA A 416 -13.77 8.19 -11.91
CA ALA A 416 -12.42 8.01 -11.39
C ALA A 416 -12.13 8.94 -10.20
N THR A 417 -12.64 10.17 -10.20
CA THR A 417 -12.56 11.07 -9.03
C THR A 417 -13.18 10.43 -7.79
N VAL A 418 -14.39 9.86 -7.91
CA VAL A 418 -15.05 9.19 -6.77
C VAL A 418 -14.26 7.96 -6.31
N PHE A 419 -13.70 7.18 -7.23
CA PHE A 419 -12.83 6.05 -6.89
C PHE A 419 -11.56 6.48 -6.15
N SER A 420 -10.94 7.59 -6.53
CA SER A 420 -9.77 8.14 -5.84
C SER A 420 -10.10 8.63 -4.42
N VAL A 421 -11.27 9.23 -4.24
CA VAL A 421 -11.77 9.70 -2.94
C VAL A 421 -12.14 8.53 -2.02
N LEU A 422 -12.80 7.51 -2.57
CA LEU A 422 -13.34 6.33 -1.87
C LEU A 422 -12.77 5.02 -2.45
N PRO A 423 -11.47 4.72 -2.24
CA PRO A 423 -10.78 3.66 -2.99
C PRO A 423 -10.99 2.25 -2.46
N PHE A 424 -11.41 2.11 -1.21
CA PHE A 424 -11.65 0.80 -0.59
C PHE A 424 -12.83 0.07 -1.23
N ASP A 425 -12.83 -1.26 -1.13
CA ASP A 425 -13.93 -2.13 -1.57
C ASP A 425 -15.01 -2.30 -0.48
N ASN A 426 -15.46 -1.20 0.11
CA ASN A 426 -16.48 -1.20 1.15
C ASN A 426 -17.89 -1.37 0.57
N LYS A 427 -18.78 -1.96 1.37
CA LYS A 427 -20.22 -2.07 1.07
C LYS A 427 -21.06 -1.31 2.09
N LEU A 428 -22.16 -0.72 1.63
CA LEU A 428 -23.07 0.01 2.51
C LEU A 428 -23.92 -0.93 3.35
N VAL A 429 -24.07 -0.56 4.61
CA VAL A 429 -24.87 -1.24 5.63
C VAL A 429 -25.84 -0.22 6.21
N ILE A 430 -27.10 -0.62 6.43
CA ILE A 430 -28.08 0.22 7.13
C ILE A 430 -28.36 -0.39 8.50
N CYS A 431 -28.01 0.35 9.54
CA CYS A 431 -28.22 -0.01 10.94
C CYS A 431 -29.47 0.70 11.49
N SER A 432 -30.07 0.12 12.53
CA SER A 432 -31.05 0.78 13.38
C SER A 432 -30.39 1.15 14.72
N LEU A 433 -30.03 2.42 14.91
CA LEU A 433 -29.31 2.89 16.11
C LEU A 433 -30.22 3.73 17.02
N ARG A 434 -30.02 3.70 18.34
CA ARG A 434 -30.69 4.63 19.26
C ARG A 434 -30.08 6.02 19.13
N GLY A 435 -30.85 7.06 19.46
CA GLY A 435 -30.31 8.43 19.55
C GLY A 435 -29.12 8.51 20.51
N SER A 436 -29.12 7.76 21.61
CA SER A 436 -27.99 7.67 22.54
C SER A 436 -26.71 7.13 21.87
N ASP A 437 -26.84 6.13 20.99
CA ASP A 437 -25.72 5.51 20.27
C ASP A 437 -25.12 6.48 19.25
N ILE A 438 -25.98 7.29 18.62
CA ILE A 438 -25.57 8.36 17.70
C ILE A 438 -24.81 9.46 18.46
N LEU A 439 -25.28 9.86 19.64
CA LEU A 439 -24.59 10.84 20.49
C LEU A 439 -23.24 10.31 21.00
N GLU A 440 -23.11 9.02 21.28
CA GLU A 440 -21.82 8.37 21.57
C GLU A 440 -20.89 8.48 20.35
N THR A 441 -21.40 8.17 19.16
CA THR A 441 -20.62 8.23 17.90
C THR A 441 -20.13 9.64 17.59
N LEU A 442 -20.91 10.69 17.91
CA LEU A 442 -20.50 12.10 17.73
C LEU A 442 -19.27 12.50 18.56
N ARG A 443 -18.92 11.72 19.60
CA ARG A 443 -17.70 11.94 20.41
C ARG A 443 -16.46 11.32 19.79
N HIS A 444 -16.62 10.48 18.77
CA HIS A 444 -15.51 9.84 18.07
C HIS A 444 -14.81 10.87 17.17
N SER A 445 -13.50 11.07 17.36
CA SER A 445 -12.72 12.10 16.65
C SER A 445 -12.76 11.95 15.13
N ASP A 446 -12.90 10.71 14.66
CA ASP A 446 -12.85 10.37 13.23
C ASP A 446 -14.23 10.20 12.59
N ALA A 447 -15.32 10.38 13.35
CA ALA A 447 -16.65 10.30 12.78
C ALA A 447 -16.95 11.50 11.86
N VAL A 448 -17.38 11.18 10.65
CA VAL A 448 -18.03 12.10 9.71
C VAL A 448 -19.51 11.76 9.72
N LEU A 449 -20.34 12.72 10.13
CA LEU A 449 -21.77 12.50 10.31
C LEU A 449 -22.58 13.56 9.55
N VAL A 450 -23.60 13.09 8.83
CA VAL A 450 -24.55 13.94 8.13
C VAL A 450 -25.97 13.44 8.41
N GLY A 451 -26.88 14.36 8.76
CA GLY A 451 -28.25 14.03 9.19
C GLY A 451 -28.59 14.56 10.58
N VAL A 452 -27.57 14.88 11.39
CA VAL A 452 -27.71 15.49 12.71
C VAL A 452 -26.75 16.69 12.82
N SER A 453 -27.21 17.77 13.43
CA SER A 453 -26.42 18.98 13.67
C SER A 453 -26.67 19.52 15.09
N PRO A 454 -25.71 20.24 15.69
CA PRO A 454 -25.96 20.96 16.94
C PRO A 454 -26.94 22.12 16.69
N SER A 455 -27.88 22.33 17.63
CA SER A 455 -28.75 23.50 17.68
C SER A 455 -28.15 24.62 18.54
N ALA A 456 -28.71 25.82 18.45
CA ALA A 456 -28.22 27.01 19.15
C ALA A 456 -28.21 26.89 20.68
N ASP A 457 -29.01 25.99 21.24
CA ASP A 457 -29.10 25.69 22.67
C ASP A 457 -28.21 24.50 23.11
N GLY A 458 -27.35 24.01 22.21
CA GLY A 458 -26.41 22.91 22.49
C GLY A 458 -27.01 21.51 22.42
N ARG A 459 -28.30 21.37 22.05
CA ARG A 459 -28.90 20.06 21.73
C ARG A 459 -28.51 19.61 20.33
N HIS A 460 -28.89 18.39 19.97
CA HIS A 460 -28.73 17.85 18.61
C HIS A 460 -30.10 17.74 17.94
N VAL A 461 -30.17 18.15 16.67
CA VAL A 461 -31.40 18.12 15.86
C VAL A 461 -31.15 17.39 14.54
N LEU A 462 -32.20 16.78 14.00
CA LEU A 462 -32.22 16.29 12.63
C LEU A 462 -32.24 17.47 11.64
N LEU A 463 -32.07 17.18 10.35
CA LEU A 463 -32.07 18.20 9.31
C LEU A 463 -33.42 18.94 9.14
N ASP A 464 -34.53 18.35 9.57
CA ASP A 464 -35.85 18.99 9.59
C ASP A 464 -36.08 19.86 10.85
N GLY A 465 -35.08 19.95 11.74
CA GLY A 465 -35.13 20.70 12.99
C GLY A 465 -35.71 19.92 14.19
N THR A 466 -36.15 18.68 13.98
CA THR A 466 -36.66 17.84 15.08
C THR A 466 -35.53 17.50 16.05
N PRO A 467 -35.72 17.67 17.38
CA PRO A 467 -34.74 17.22 18.37
C PRO A 467 -34.42 15.73 18.25
N LEU A 468 -33.14 15.38 18.36
CA LEU A 468 -32.70 14.00 18.46
C LEU A 468 -33.20 13.42 19.80
N ASP A 469 -34.01 12.37 19.73
CA ASP A 469 -34.53 11.65 20.89
C ASP A 469 -33.61 10.47 21.19
N GLU A 470 -33.00 10.46 22.38
CA GLU A 470 -32.05 9.41 22.79
C GLU A 470 -32.65 8.01 22.83
N GLY A 471 -33.94 7.89 23.14
CA GLY A 471 -34.65 6.61 23.23
C GLY A 471 -35.18 6.09 21.90
N ARG A 472 -35.38 6.98 20.92
CA ARG A 472 -35.86 6.65 19.57
C ARG A 472 -34.77 5.96 18.75
N ARG A 473 -35.21 5.06 17.86
CA ARG A 473 -34.35 4.43 16.85
C ARG A 473 -34.40 5.19 15.52
N TYR A 474 -33.24 5.29 14.87
CA TYR A 474 -33.02 5.94 13.59
C TYR A 474 -32.37 4.97 12.61
N THR A 475 -32.66 5.15 11.33
CA THR A 475 -31.98 4.44 10.24
C THR A 475 -30.67 5.14 9.92
N VAL A 476 -29.57 4.40 9.97
CA VAL A 476 -28.22 4.93 9.82
C VAL A 476 -27.48 4.18 8.73
N ALA A 477 -27.10 4.87 7.65
CA ALA A 477 -26.22 4.29 6.64
C ALA A 477 -24.76 4.40 7.09
N THR A 478 -24.02 3.30 7.00
CA THR A 478 -22.58 3.23 7.23
C THR A 478 -21.94 2.21 6.28
N ILE A 479 -20.69 1.86 6.50
CA ILE A 479 -19.95 0.84 5.74
C ILE A 479 -19.66 -0.40 6.58
N ASP A 480 -19.50 -1.52 5.92
CA ASP A 480 -19.13 -2.81 6.51
C ASP A 480 -17.86 -2.76 7.37
N PHE A 481 -16.84 -2.01 6.96
CA PHE A 481 -15.64 -1.76 7.77
C PHE A 481 -15.98 -1.25 9.19
N LEU A 482 -16.75 -0.15 9.28
CA LEU A 482 -17.15 0.42 10.58
C LEU A 482 -18.18 -0.46 11.28
N TYR A 483 -19.01 -1.18 10.52
CA TYR A 483 -19.98 -2.11 11.09
C TYR A 483 -19.30 -3.18 11.95
N PHE A 484 -18.23 -3.79 11.43
CA PHE A 484 -17.43 -4.81 12.11
C PHE A 484 -16.42 -4.25 13.13
N GLY A 485 -16.50 -2.95 13.42
CA GLY A 485 -15.71 -2.29 14.46
C GLY A 485 -14.36 -1.75 14.02
N GLY A 486 -14.16 -1.58 12.71
CA GLY A 486 -13.07 -0.77 12.18
C GLY A 486 -13.04 0.61 12.82
N ASP A 487 -11.84 1.14 13.05
CA ASP A 487 -11.57 2.40 13.77
C ASP A 487 -12.20 2.49 15.18
N GLY A 488 -12.57 1.35 15.80
CA GLY A 488 -13.16 1.34 17.15
C GLY A 488 -14.66 1.63 17.20
N PHE A 489 -15.34 1.69 16.05
CA PHE A 489 -16.80 1.83 16.00
C PHE A 489 -17.50 0.58 16.58
N ARG A 490 -18.75 0.70 17.03
CA ARG A 490 -19.45 -0.36 17.79
C ARG A 490 -20.78 -0.78 17.17
N PHE A 491 -20.98 -0.49 15.90
CA PHE A 491 -22.27 -0.65 15.24
C PHE A 491 -22.81 -2.09 15.28
N GLN A 492 -21.97 -3.13 15.15
CA GLN A 492 -22.43 -4.52 15.30
C GLN A 492 -22.98 -4.83 16.70
N ALA A 493 -22.41 -4.23 17.75
CA ALA A 493 -22.91 -4.41 19.10
C ALA A 493 -24.21 -3.62 19.35
N GLN A 494 -24.37 -2.47 18.70
CA GLN A 494 -25.55 -1.60 18.80
C GLN A 494 -26.73 -2.11 17.95
N ASP A 495 -26.43 -2.74 16.81
CA ASP A 495 -27.38 -3.42 15.92
C ASP A 495 -26.81 -4.75 15.38
N PRO A 496 -27.12 -5.89 16.03
CA PRO A 496 -26.64 -7.21 15.61
C PRO A 496 -27.35 -7.75 14.37
N SER A 497 -28.36 -7.05 13.81
CA SER A 497 -29.14 -7.52 12.66
C SER A 497 -29.40 -6.39 11.66
N PRO A 498 -28.34 -5.83 11.07
CA PRO A 498 -28.46 -4.72 10.15
C PRO A 498 -29.06 -5.18 8.82
N LYS A 499 -29.47 -4.21 8.01
CA LYS A 499 -29.81 -4.45 6.60
C LYS A 499 -28.55 -4.35 5.74
N TRP A 500 -28.11 -5.48 5.21
CA TRP A 500 -27.07 -5.56 4.19
C TRP A 500 -27.60 -5.08 2.85
N THR A 501 -27.03 -4.01 2.31
CA THR A 501 -27.49 -3.46 1.01
C THR A 501 -26.82 -4.14 -0.18
N GLY A 502 -25.59 -4.65 0.00
CA GLY A 502 -24.73 -5.13 -1.08
C GLY A 502 -24.24 -4.02 -2.03
N LEU A 503 -24.61 -2.77 -1.78
CA LEU A 503 -24.24 -1.64 -2.63
C LEU A 503 -22.80 -1.22 -2.37
N ASP A 504 -22.08 -0.98 -3.46
CA ASP A 504 -20.81 -0.28 -3.40
C ASP A 504 -21.01 1.14 -2.87
N TRP A 505 -20.22 1.53 -1.88
CA TRP A 505 -20.32 2.84 -1.23
C TRP A 505 -20.11 4.05 -2.15
N ARG A 506 -19.51 3.86 -3.33
CA ARG A 506 -19.38 4.90 -4.36
C ARG A 506 -20.66 5.07 -5.18
N ALA A 507 -21.48 4.03 -5.30
CA ALA A 507 -22.62 4.03 -6.23
C ALA A 507 -23.64 5.14 -5.93
N PRO A 508 -24.06 5.38 -4.67
CA PRO A 508 -24.95 6.49 -4.35
C PRO A 508 -24.32 7.86 -4.61
N VAL A 509 -23.02 8.01 -4.33
CA VAL A 509 -22.28 9.26 -4.59
C VAL A 509 -22.28 9.58 -6.08
N ILE A 510 -21.99 8.59 -6.92
CA ILE A 510 -21.99 8.74 -8.38
C ILE A 510 -23.38 9.11 -8.90
N ALA A 511 -24.40 8.34 -8.49
CA ALA A 511 -25.78 8.54 -8.94
C ALA A 511 -26.34 9.91 -8.52
N TRP A 512 -26.13 10.29 -7.26
CA TRP A 512 -26.57 11.57 -6.71
C TRP A 512 -25.88 12.74 -7.42
N THR A 513 -24.55 12.66 -7.60
CA THR A 513 -23.79 13.72 -8.30
C THR A 513 -24.28 13.92 -9.73
N LYS A 514 -24.50 12.81 -10.46
CA LYS A 514 -25.00 12.85 -11.84
C LYS A 514 -26.41 13.47 -11.93
N ALA A 515 -27.28 13.14 -10.97
CA ALA A 515 -28.65 13.66 -10.93
C ALA A 515 -28.71 15.18 -10.69
N LEU A 516 -27.71 15.77 -10.03
CA LEU A 516 -27.66 17.21 -9.79
C LEU A 516 -27.38 18.05 -11.04
N GLY A 517 -26.82 17.45 -12.09
CA GLY A 517 -26.51 18.16 -13.34
C GLY A 517 -25.57 19.36 -13.16
N THR A 518 -24.60 19.26 -12.23
CA THR A 518 -23.67 20.36 -11.92
C THR A 518 -22.78 20.71 -13.10
N SER A 519 -22.43 21.99 -13.24
CA SER A 519 -21.61 22.53 -14.33
C SER A 519 -20.72 23.66 -13.83
N ALA A 520 -19.91 24.27 -14.70
CA ALA A 520 -19.11 25.44 -14.34
C ALA A 520 -19.94 26.63 -13.85
N SER A 521 -21.19 26.78 -14.31
CA SER A 521 -22.11 27.84 -13.86
C SER A 521 -22.93 27.46 -12.63
N ALA A 522 -22.98 26.18 -12.28
CA ALA A 522 -23.70 25.64 -11.13
C ALA A 522 -22.87 24.50 -10.50
N PRO A 523 -21.72 24.83 -9.89
CA PRO A 523 -20.77 23.83 -9.42
C PRO A 523 -21.27 23.11 -8.16
N LEU A 524 -20.77 21.90 -7.95
CA LEU A 524 -21.16 21.05 -6.83
C LEU A 524 -20.83 21.70 -5.47
N ASP A 525 -19.62 22.22 -5.31
CA ASP A 525 -19.10 22.80 -4.07
C ASP A 525 -19.87 24.06 -3.63
N ALA A 526 -20.51 24.79 -4.55
CA ALA A 526 -21.37 25.93 -4.19
C ALA A 526 -22.62 25.51 -3.40
N ARG A 527 -23.00 24.22 -3.40
CA ARG A 527 -24.16 23.72 -2.64
C ARG A 527 -23.89 23.52 -1.16
N PHE A 528 -22.62 23.53 -0.75
CA PHE A 528 -22.22 23.23 0.63
C PHE A 528 -21.70 24.45 1.40
N ARG A 529 -21.59 25.59 0.72
CA ARG A 529 -21.15 26.88 1.28
C ARG A 529 -22.25 27.57 2.07
#